data_AF-K1S6S0-F1
#
_entry.id   AF-K1S6S0-F1
#
_cell.length_a   1.000
_cell.length_b   1.000
_cell.length_c   1.000
_cell.angle_alpha   90.00
_cell.angle_beta   90.00
_cell.angle_gamma   90.00
#
_symmetry.space_group_name_H-M   'P 1'
#
loop_
_entity.id
_entity.type
_entity.pdbx_description
1 polymer ?
#
loop_
_entity_poly.entity_id
_entity_poly.type
_entity_poly.pdbx_seq_one_letter_code
_entity_poly.pdbx_strand_id
1 'polypeptide(L)'
;MASGTDSPSVSGNAGQAALDRFAGMMIERMRQMKDTGWKQGWIGGASGFAGLPQNVSGRNYSGSNSFFLQLQTAAMGYRLPVYLTFKQAHNLKAHVLKGEKAFPVVYWDMMVKDKYGKRISSEEYRAMGKEEKKGMEVIPFIKAFPVYNVQQTNLAEVQPERMQKLLDK
;
A
#
# COMPACT_ATOMS: atom_id res chain seq x y z
N MET A 1 -18.60 -37.59 15.61
CA MET A 1 -17.26 -36.96 15.72
C MET A 1 -17.07 -36.08 14.48
N ALA A 2 -17.62 -34.86 14.48
CA ALA A 2 -17.44 -33.92 13.38
C ALA A 2 -16.25 -33.03 13.74
N SER A 3 -15.13 -33.18 13.03
CA SER A 3 -13.96 -32.33 13.22
C SER A 3 -14.31 -30.92 12.76
N GLY A 4 -14.34 -29.97 13.70
CA GLY A 4 -14.38 -28.56 13.37
C GLY A 4 -13.16 -28.20 12.55
N THR A 5 -13.37 -27.70 11.35
CA THR A 5 -12.33 -27.00 10.61
C THR A 5 -12.08 -25.68 11.34
N ASP A 6 -11.02 -25.64 12.15
CA ASP A 6 -10.48 -24.40 12.71
C ASP A 6 -10.06 -23.49 11.56
N SER A 7 -10.99 -22.63 11.13
CA SER A 7 -10.67 -21.46 10.33
C SER A 7 -10.06 -20.46 11.30
N PRO A 8 -8.78 -20.06 11.15
CA PRO A 8 -8.22 -19.04 12.02
C PRO A 8 -9.00 -17.76 11.79
N SER A 9 -9.70 -17.31 12.84
CA SER A 9 -10.42 -16.06 12.86
C SER A 9 -9.42 -14.91 12.71
N VAL A 10 -9.16 -14.48 11.48
CA VAL A 10 -8.42 -13.25 11.20
C VAL A 10 -9.36 -12.07 11.45
N SER A 11 -9.74 -11.85 12.70
CA SER A 11 -10.23 -10.53 13.13
C SER A 11 -9.03 -9.63 13.44
N GLY A 12 -8.14 -9.50 12.47
CA GLY A 12 -7.05 -8.53 12.49
C GLY A 12 -7.58 -7.18 12.00
N ASN A 13 -7.20 -6.09 12.66
CA ASN A 13 -7.42 -4.76 12.10
C ASN A 13 -6.84 -4.70 10.67
N ALA A 14 -7.39 -3.85 9.79
CA ALA A 14 -6.96 -3.79 8.38
C ALA A 14 -5.44 -3.55 8.21
N GLY A 15 -4.80 -2.93 9.21
CA GLY A 15 -3.35 -2.78 9.30
C GLY A 15 -2.63 -4.13 9.42
N GLN A 16 -3.05 -5.00 10.33
CA GLN A 16 -2.48 -6.33 10.52
C GLN A 16 -2.63 -7.18 9.26
N ALA A 17 -3.80 -7.19 8.64
CA ALA A 17 -4.02 -7.92 7.38
C ALA A 17 -3.09 -7.42 6.26
N ALA A 18 -2.79 -6.12 6.21
CA ALA A 18 -1.82 -5.56 5.27
C ALA A 18 -0.39 -6.02 5.58
N LEU A 19 0.01 -6.06 6.86
CA LEU A 19 1.31 -6.57 7.27
C LEU A 19 1.48 -8.05 6.93
N ASP A 20 0.46 -8.86 7.18
CA ASP A 20 0.49 -10.30 6.88
C ASP A 20 0.62 -10.53 5.37
N ARG A 21 -0.09 -9.74 4.56
CA ARG A 21 0.06 -9.76 3.10
C ARG A 21 1.47 -9.39 2.66
N PHE A 22 2.06 -8.35 3.25
CA PHE A 22 3.43 -7.92 2.95
C PHE A 22 4.46 -9.00 3.34
N ALA A 23 4.31 -9.61 4.51
CA ALA A 23 5.15 -10.73 4.94
C ALA A 23 5.03 -11.92 3.97
N GLY A 24 3.81 -12.28 3.57
CA GLY A 24 3.57 -13.32 2.58
C GLY A 24 4.26 -13.04 1.24
N MET A 25 4.19 -11.81 0.75
CA MET A 25 4.90 -11.40 -0.47
C MET A 25 6.42 -11.52 -0.35
N MET A 26 6.99 -11.15 0.81
CA MET A 26 8.42 -11.31 1.06
C MET A 26 8.83 -12.78 1.04
N ILE A 27 8.09 -13.64 1.75
CA ILE A 27 8.37 -15.08 1.82
C ILE A 27 8.31 -15.69 0.43
N GLU A 28 7.26 -15.40 -0.33
CA GLU A 28 7.08 -15.90 -1.69
C GLU A 28 8.24 -15.44 -2.58
N ARG A 29 8.62 -14.17 -2.47
CA ARG A 29 9.72 -13.63 -3.26
C ARG A 29 11.07 -14.29 -2.92
N MET A 30 11.34 -14.52 -1.65
CA MET A 30 12.56 -15.20 -1.20
C MET A 30 12.61 -16.66 -1.67
N ARG A 31 11.47 -17.37 -1.68
CA ARG A 31 11.37 -18.74 -2.22
C ARG A 31 11.69 -18.78 -3.72
N GLN A 32 11.07 -17.91 -4.51
CA GLN A 32 11.33 -17.81 -5.95
C GLN A 32 12.81 -17.55 -6.27
N MET A 33 13.47 -16.69 -5.49
CA MET A 33 14.90 -16.40 -5.68
C MET A 33 15.80 -17.59 -5.31
N LYS A 34 15.42 -18.40 -4.32
CA LYS A 34 16.18 -19.58 -3.90
C LYS A 34 16.13 -20.70 -4.95
N ASP A 35 14.98 -20.91 -5.58
CA ASP A 35 14.71 -22.11 -6.37
C ASP A 35 15.16 -21.99 -7.85
N THR A 36 15.59 -20.81 -8.32
CA THR A 36 15.71 -20.50 -9.76
C THR A 36 17.12 -20.19 -10.28
N GLY A 37 18.20 -20.38 -9.50
CA GLY A 37 19.55 -19.97 -9.93
C GLY A 37 19.64 -18.47 -10.23
N TRP A 38 18.90 -17.68 -9.43
CA TRP A 38 18.52 -16.29 -9.67
C TRP A 38 19.73 -15.36 -9.93
N LYS A 39 19.72 -14.65 -11.06
CA LYS A 39 20.77 -13.68 -11.47
C LYS A 39 20.26 -12.22 -11.59
N GLN A 40 19.03 -11.96 -11.15
CA GLN A 40 18.31 -10.70 -11.37
C GLN A 40 18.18 -9.89 -10.06
N GLY A 41 17.66 -8.66 -10.08
CA GLY A 41 17.43 -7.87 -8.84
C GLY A 41 16.20 -8.33 -8.04
N TRP A 42 15.97 -7.85 -6.82
CA TRP A 42 14.79 -8.23 -5.99
C TRP A 42 13.44 -8.02 -6.68
N ILE A 43 13.36 -7.19 -7.71
CA ILE A 43 12.14 -6.80 -8.42
C ILE A 43 12.06 -7.47 -9.81
N GLY A 44 13.02 -8.34 -10.14
CA GLY A 44 13.26 -8.82 -11.50
C GLY A 44 14.05 -7.74 -12.24
N GLY A 45 15.24 -8.09 -12.73
CA GLY A 45 15.94 -7.21 -13.66
C GLY A 45 15.39 -7.45 -15.07
N ALA A 46 15.40 -6.39 -15.86
CA ALA A 46 14.73 -6.25 -17.14
C ALA A 46 13.18 -6.22 -17.07
N SER A 47 12.59 -5.05 -16.81
CA SER A 47 11.31 -4.68 -17.47
C SER A 47 11.03 -3.20 -17.28
N GLY A 48 10.71 -2.52 -18.38
CA GLY A 48 10.51 -1.08 -18.48
C GLY A 48 9.26 -0.59 -17.76
N PHE A 49 9.28 -0.62 -16.43
CA PHE A 49 8.35 0.16 -15.63
C PHE A 49 8.81 1.62 -15.65
N ALA A 50 7.94 2.50 -16.15
CA ALA A 50 8.16 3.94 -16.16
C ALA A 50 8.15 4.50 -14.72
N GLY A 51 9.32 4.50 -14.07
CA GLY A 51 9.58 5.23 -12.82
C GLY A 51 9.20 4.53 -11.51
N LEU A 52 9.34 5.28 -10.40
CA LEU A 52 8.99 4.83 -9.05
C LEU A 52 7.47 4.73 -8.87
N PRO A 53 6.98 3.87 -7.97
CA PRO A 53 5.56 3.79 -7.69
C PRO A 53 5.00 5.11 -7.20
N GLN A 54 3.88 5.53 -7.80
CA GLN A 54 3.29 6.84 -7.56
C GLN A 54 1.77 6.77 -7.48
N ASN A 55 1.17 7.72 -6.77
CA ASN A 55 -0.26 7.96 -6.85
C ASN A 55 -0.62 8.54 -8.22
N VAL A 56 -1.86 8.38 -8.68
CA VAL A 56 -2.41 9.00 -9.90
C VAL A 56 -2.32 10.54 -9.92
N SER A 57 -2.06 11.19 -8.78
CA SER A 57 -1.74 12.62 -8.70
C SER A 57 -0.29 12.97 -9.01
N GLY A 58 0.60 11.98 -9.14
CA GLY A 58 2.03 12.15 -9.42
C GLY A 58 2.94 12.11 -8.19
N ARG A 59 2.39 12.00 -6.98
CA ARG A 59 3.22 11.89 -5.75
C ARG A 59 3.77 10.46 -5.61
N ASN A 60 5.08 10.33 -5.50
CA ASN A 60 5.73 9.05 -5.24
C ASN A 60 5.37 8.49 -3.86
N TYR A 61 5.21 7.17 -3.80
CA TYR A 61 5.16 6.44 -2.54
C TYR A 61 6.56 6.35 -1.92
N SER A 62 6.61 6.18 -0.59
CA SER A 62 7.86 6.07 0.16
C SER A 62 7.89 4.83 1.04
N GLY A 63 9.10 4.45 1.49
CA GLY A 63 9.32 3.34 2.42
C GLY A 63 8.80 2.01 1.89
N SER A 64 8.19 1.21 2.77
CA SER A 64 7.66 -0.11 2.45
C SER A 64 6.61 -0.08 1.32
N ASN A 65 5.79 0.97 1.25
CA ASN A 65 4.78 1.09 0.18
C ASN A 65 5.42 1.12 -1.20
N SER A 66 6.52 1.85 -1.37
CA SER A 66 7.24 1.89 -2.66
C SER A 66 7.71 0.48 -3.05
N PHE A 67 8.35 -0.24 -2.12
CA PHE A 67 8.83 -1.59 -2.38
C PHE A 67 7.71 -2.57 -2.72
N PHE A 68 6.64 -2.63 -1.92
CA PHE A 68 5.56 -3.59 -2.12
C PHE A 68 4.70 -3.29 -3.35
N LEU A 69 4.47 -2.02 -3.69
CA LEU A 69 3.78 -1.66 -4.92
C LEU A 69 4.63 -2.01 -6.14
N GLN A 70 5.95 -1.81 -6.09
CA GLN A 70 6.82 -2.23 -7.18
C GLN A 70 6.83 -3.76 -7.34
N LEU A 71 6.91 -4.50 -6.23
CA LEU A 71 6.84 -5.96 -6.24
C LEU A 71 5.50 -6.47 -6.78
N GLN A 72 4.38 -5.83 -6.40
CA GLN A 72 3.07 -6.14 -6.96
C GLN A 72 2.99 -5.83 -8.46
N THR A 73 3.50 -4.67 -8.88
CA THR A 73 3.52 -4.24 -10.29
C THR A 73 4.22 -5.29 -11.15
N ALA A 74 5.40 -5.75 -10.70
CA ALA A 74 6.15 -6.81 -11.35
C ALA A 74 5.40 -8.16 -11.34
N ALA A 75 4.87 -8.57 -10.18
CA ALA A 75 4.18 -9.85 -10.03
C ALA A 75 2.90 -9.95 -10.89
N MET A 76 2.20 -8.84 -11.10
CA MET A 76 0.97 -8.77 -11.90
C MET A 76 1.24 -8.42 -13.38
N GLY A 77 2.48 -8.08 -13.75
CA GLY A 77 2.83 -7.67 -15.12
C GLY A 77 2.23 -6.32 -15.54
N TYR A 78 1.97 -5.41 -14.60
CA TYR A 78 1.45 -4.07 -14.91
C TYR A 78 2.54 -3.19 -15.53
N ARG A 79 2.24 -2.51 -16.64
CA ARG A 79 3.17 -1.60 -17.35
C ARG A 79 3.59 -0.40 -16.50
N LEU A 80 2.70 0.13 -15.67
CA LEU A 80 2.94 1.34 -14.89
C LEU A 80 2.75 1.07 -13.39
N PRO A 81 3.67 1.50 -12.51
CA PRO A 81 3.47 1.42 -11.07
C PRO A 81 2.65 2.62 -10.55
N VAL A 82 1.55 2.96 -11.24
CA VAL A 82 0.65 4.08 -10.89
C VAL A 82 -0.60 3.55 -10.22
N TYR A 83 -0.91 4.08 -9.04
CA TYR A 83 -1.99 3.58 -8.18
C TYR A 83 -2.99 4.68 -7.79
N LEU A 84 -4.23 4.28 -7.53
CA LEU A 84 -5.30 5.16 -7.09
C LEU A 84 -6.25 4.47 -6.13
N THR A 85 -6.85 5.25 -5.23
CA THR A 85 -7.98 4.76 -4.41
C THR A 85 -9.25 4.65 -5.23
N PHE A 86 -10.23 3.89 -4.74
CA PHE A 86 -11.56 3.81 -5.36
C PHE A 86 -12.20 5.20 -5.54
N LYS A 87 -12.09 6.06 -4.52
CA LYS A 87 -12.59 7.45 -4.56
C LYS A 87 -11.89 8.28 -5.62
N GLN A 88 -10.57 8.12 -5.77
CA GLN A 88 -9.83 8.80 -6.83
C GLN A 88 -10.25 8.32 -8.22
N ALA A 89 -10.51 7.02 -8.41
CA ALA A 89 -11.01 6.49 -9.68
C ALA A 89 -12.35 7.13 -10.04
N HIS A 90 -13.29 7.11 -9.09
CA HIS A 90 -14.60 7.74 -9.26
C HIS A 90 -14.50 9.24 -9.57
N ASN A 91 -13.63 9.98 -8.87
CA ASN A 91 -13.42 11.41 -9.14
C ASN A 91 -12.85 11.67 -10.55
N LEU A 92 -12.09 10.72 -11.09
CA LEU A 92 -11.59 10.72 -12.45
C LEU A 92 -12.62 10.18 -13.47
N LYS A 93 -13.88 9.95 -13.06
CA LYS A 93 -14.93 9.34 -13.89
C LYS A 93 -14.57 7.94 -14.41
N ALA A 94 -13.59 7.29 -13.77
CA ALA A 94 -13.22 5.91 -14.00
C ALA A 94 -13.86 5.02 -12.93
N HIS A 95 -13.94 3.72 -13.22
CA HIS A 95 -14.33 2.70 -12.26
C HIS A 95 -13.32 1.57 -12.25
N VAL A 96 -13.23 0.89 -11.10
CA VAL A 96 -12.48 -0.35 -10.95
C VAL A 96 -13.20 -1.45 -11.72
N LEU A 97 -12.47 -2.20 -12.53
CA LEU A 97 -13.03 -3.29 -13.33
C LEU A 97 -13.59 -4.39 -12.42
N LYS A 98 -14.64 -5.08 -12.88
CA LYS A 98 -15.32 -6.10 -12.09
C LYS A 98 -14.35 -7.25 -11.76
N GLY A 99 -14.26 -7.59 -10.47
CA GLY A 99 -13.43 -8.70 -9.97
C GLY A 99 -12.01 -8.29 -9.56
N GLU A 100 -11.59 -7.07 -9.84
CA GLU A 100 -10.28 -6.56 -9.44
C GLU A 100 -10.16 -6.42 -7.93
N LYS A 101 -8.99 -6.79 -7.40
CA LYS A 101 -8.71 -6.77 -5.95
C LYS A 101 -7.77 -5.62 -5.63
N ALA A 102 -8.10 -4.87 -4.58
CA ALA A 102 -7.24 -3.82 -4.07
C ALA A 102 -5.92 -4.39 -3.51
N PHE A 103 -4.89 -3.55 -3.54
CA PHE A 103 -3.63 -3.71 -2.83
C PHE A 103 -3.58 -2.73 -1.65
N PRO A 104 -3.14 -3.14 -0.44
CA PRO A 104 -3.03 -2.23 0.67
C PRO A 104 -1.77 -1.38 0.57
N VAL A 105 -1.89 -0.10 0.91
CA VAL A 105 -0.76 0.74 1.33
C VAL A 105 -0.92 1.06 2.81
N VAL A 106 0.17 1.06 3.57
CA VAL A 106 0.15 1.28 5.01
C VAL A 106 0.58 2.69 5.37
N TYR A 107 -0.08 3.24 6.39
CA TYR A 107 0.25 4.51 7.01
C TYR A 107 0.43 4.29 8.51
N TRP A 108 1.54 4.80 9.04
CA TRP A 108 1.91 4.68 10.44
C TRP A 108 1.81 6.04 11.09
N ASP A 109 1.13 6.12 12.22
CA ASP A 109 1.04 7.35 13.00
C ASP A 109 0.76 7.02 14.46
N MET A 110 0.71 8.05 15.29
CA MET A 110 0.51 7.92 16.72
C MET A 110 -0.83 8.54 17.12
N MET A 111 -1.57 7.85 17.98
CA MET A 111 -2.68 8.46 18.69
C MET A 111 -2.14 8.95 20.02
N VAL A 112 -2.23 10.26 20.24
CA VAL A 112 -1.70 10.88 21.45
C VAL A 112 -2.85 11.42 22.29
N LYS A 113 -2.84 11.12 23.60
CA LYS A 113 -3.77 11.68 24.57
C LYS A 113 -3.01 12.35 25.71
N ASP A 114 -3.54 13.46 26.21
CA ASP A 114 -3.03 14.07 27.43
C ASP A 114 -3.47 13.29 28.69
N LYS A 115 -2.99 13.75 29.85
CA LYS A 115 -3.36 13.21 31.18
C LYS A 115 -4.85 13.23 31.50
N TYR A 116 -5.66 14.00 30.76
CA TYR A 116 -7.11 14.09 30.91
C TYR A 116 -7.85 13.27 29.83
N GLY A 117 -7.12 12.55 28.98
CA GLY A 117 -7.68 11.73 27.90
C GLY A 117 -8.05 12.51 26.63
N LYS A 118 -7.75 13.82 26.55
CA LYS A 118 -7.99 14.63 25.36
C LYS A 118 -7.02 14.24 24.26
N ARG A 119 -7.53 13.94 23.07
CA ARG A 119 -6.70 13.68 21.89
C ARG A 119 -6.03 14.96 21.41
N ILE A 120 -4.75 14.86 21.11
CA ILE A 120 -3.97 15.89 20.42
C ILE A 120 -3.43 15.32 19.11
N SER A 121 -3.13 16.19 18.17
CA SER A 121 -2.56 15.76 16.89
C SER A 121 -1.11 15.29 17.05
N SER A 122 -0.67 14.39 16.17
CA SER A 122 0.72 13.95 16.13
C SER A 122 1.70 15.09 15.85
N GLU A 123 1.26 16.14 15.16
CA GLU A 123 2.07 17.32 14.86
C GLU A 123 2.29 18.18 16.11
N GLU A 124 1.21 18.48 16.85
CA GLU A 124 1.29 19.14 18.16
C GLU A 124 2.18 18.33 19.12
N TYR A 125 1.97 17.00 19.19
CA TYR A 125 2.83 16.14 19.99
C TYR A 125 4.30 16.23 19.58
N ARG A 126 4.63 16.24 18.29
CA ARG A 126 6.03 16.36 17.84
C ARG A 126 6.65 17.68 18.24
N ALA A 127 5.90 18.78 18.19
CA ALA A 127 6.34 20.13 18.54
C ALA A 127 6.56 20.36 20.05
N MET A 128 5.97 19.54 20.92
CA MET A 128 6.08 19.68 22.39
C MET A 128 7.48 19.42 22.95
N GLY A 129 7.76 20.04 24.09
CA GLY A 129 8.98 19.83 24.87
C GLY A 129 9.04 18.42 25.47
N LYS A 130 10.25 17.94 25.81
CA LYS A 130 10.44 16.59 26.38
C LYS A 130 9.64 16.38 27.67
N GLU A 131 9.55 17.38 28.54
CA GLU A 131 8.82 17.28 29.81
C GLU A 131 7.29 17.19 29.60
N GLU A 132 6.75 17.95 28.65
CA GLU A 132 5.31 17.90 28.32
C GLU A 132 4.91 16.52 27.77
N LYS A 133 5.79 15.90 26.97
CA LYS A 133 5.57 14.56 26.40
C LYS A 133 5.49 13.46 27.45
N LYS A 134 6.18 13.59 28.60
CA LYS A 134 6.19 12.56 29.66
C LYS A 134 4.80 12.31 30.26
N GLY A 135 3.92 13.32 30.23
CA GLY A 135 2.55 13.22 30.74
C GLY A 135 1.53 12.72 29.71
N MET A 136 1.98 12.19 28.57
CA MET A 136 1.10 11.82 27.46
C MET A 136 1.06 10.31 27.24
N GLU A 137 -0.13 9.81 26.93
CA GLU A 137 -0.33 8.46 26.44
C GLU A 137 -0.13 8.46 24.92
N VAL A 138 0.82 7.66 24.43
CA VAL A 138 1.16 7.59 23.01
C VAL A 138 0.98 6.16 22.51
N ILE A 139 -0.02 5.97 21.64
CA ILE A 139 -0.37 4.66 21.11
C ILE A 139 -0.07 4.63 19.61
N PRO A 140 0.96 3.89 19.14
CA PRO A 140 1.22 3.75 17.71
C PRO A 140 0.10 2.93 17.05
N PHE A 141 -0.26 3.31 15.84
CA PHE A 141 -1.23 2.56 15.05
C PHE A 141 -0.85 2.50 13.57
N ILE A 142 -1.44 1.51 12.89
CA ILE A 142 -1.33 1.32 11.45
C ILE A 142 -2.71 1.49 10.85
N LYS A 143 -2.78 2.26 9.78
CA LYS A 143 -3.93 2.30 8.87
C LYS A 143 -3.52 1.67 7.54
N ALA A 144 -4.38 0.83 6.99
CA ALA A 144 -4.24 0.34 5.64
C ALA A 144 -5.26 1.03 4.74
N PHE A 145 -4.83 1.46 3.56
CA PHE A 145 -5.68 2.06 2.55
C PHE A 145 -5.68 1.19 1.29
N PRO A 146 -6.85 0.80 0.77
CA PRO A 146 -6.93 0.04 -0.47
C PRO A 146 -6.64 0.95 -1.67
N VAL A 147 -5.71 0.52 -2.52
CA VAL A 147 -5.40 1.14 -3.80
C VAL A 147 -5.51 0.11 -4.93
N TYR A 148 -5.71 0.59 -6.14
CA TYR A 148 -5.77 -0.19 -7.37
C TYR A 148 -4.73 0.37 -8.32
N ASN A 149 -4.09 -0.48 -9.11
CA ASN A 149 -3.29 -0.03 -10.23
C ASN A 149 -4.20 0.60 -11.30
N VAL A 150 -3.71 1.59 -12.05
CA VAL A 150 -4.48 2.20 -13.16
C VAL A 150 -5.00 1.17 -14.17
N GLN A 151 -4.27 0.07 -14.40
CA GLN A 151 -4.71 -1.02 -15.29
C GLN A 151 -5.80 -1.92 -14.72
N GLN A 152 -6.15 -1.78 -13.43
CA GLN A 152 -7.31 -2.43 -12.80
C GLN A 152 -8.58 -1.58 -12.96
N THR A 153 -8.53 -0.52 -13.75
CA THR A 153 -9.63 0.43 -13.95
C THR A 153 -9.83 0.69 -15.43
N ASN A 154 -10.98 1.23 -15.80
CA ASN A 154 -11.23 1.68 -17.17
C ASN A 154 -10.64 3.09 -17.46
N LEU A 155 -9.68 3.58 -16.65
CA LEU A 155 -9.12 4.94 -16.78
C LEU A 155 -8.55 5.22 -18.18
N ALA A 156 -7.96 4.21 -18.83
CA ALA A 156 -7.44 4.34 -20.18
C ALA A 156 -8.53 4.66 -21.23
N GLU A 157 -9.77 4.21 -21.00
CA GLU A 157 -10.90 4.48 -21.89
C GLU A 157 -11.51 5.86 -21.64
N VAL A 158 -11.68 6.23 -20.36
CA VAL A 158 -12.36 7.49 -19.99
C VAL A 158 -11.45 8.71 -19.96
N GLN A 159 -10.14 8.52 -19.78
CA GLN A 159 -9.13 9.60 -19.78
C GLN A 159 -7.86 9.18 -20.53
N PRO A 160 -7.94 8.96 -21.87
CA PRO A 160 -6.81 8.48 -22.67
C PRO A 160 -5.61 9.45 -22.64
N GLU A 161 -5.84 10.76 -22.69
CA GLU A 161 -4.75 11.75 -22.62
C GLU A 161 -3.99 11.71 -21.30
N ARG A 162 -4.70 11.48 -20.19
CA ARG A 162 -4.06 11.32 -18.86
C ARG A 162 -3.24 10.04 -18.84
N MET A 163 -3.77 8.95 -19.38
CA MET A 163 -3.06 7.68 -19.45
C MET A 163 -1.79 7.80 -20.32
N GLN A 164 -1.88 8.50 -21.46
CA GLN A 164 -0.73 8.76 -22.32
C GLN A 164 0.36 9.54 -21.59
N LYS A 165 0.01 10.63 -20.88
CA LYS A 165 0.95 11.39 -20.05
C LYS A 165 1.63 10.57 -18.94
N LEU A 166 0.99 9.49 -18.47
CA LEU A 166 1.58 8.58 -17.49
C LEU A 166 2.53 7.57 -18.16
N LEU A 167 2.29 7.22 -19.42
CA LEU A 167 3.15 6.33 -20.21
C LEU A 167 4.41 7.04 -20.74
N ASP A 168 4.31 8.33 -21.04
CA ASP A 168 5.40 9.13 -21.60
C ASP A 168 6.44 9.60 -20.56
N LYS A 169 6.18 9.35 -19.28
CA LYS A 169 7.07 9.70 -18.16
C LYS A 169 8.08 8.61 -17.86
#